data_AF-A0A7J9QG54-F1
#
_entry.id   AF-A0A7J9QG54-F1
#
_cell.length_a   1.000
_cell.length_b   1.000
_cell.length_c   1.000
_cell.angle_alpha   90.00
_cell.angle_beta   90.00
_cell.angle_gamma   90.00
#
_symmetry.space_group_name_H-M   'P 1'
#
loop_
_entity.id
_entity.type
_entity.pdbx_description
1 polymer ?
#
loop_
_entity_poly.entity_id
_entity_poly.type
_entity_poly.pdbx_seq_one_letter_code
_entity_poly.pdbx_strand_id
1 'polypeptide(L)'
;GKIESLGGLIGGIAIFLIACFFIYESINRIQSPPPTILPGIFAIIGGLYTIGIDIFRIILLRSSIQKIGGTTLKADFYHAFMDLGSTLVAIIGIVLVSYGLYHGDFVAALILGGLLAVLSVKLVYKTALDLTDIISPDLVKNVRDIATSTQGVIGADPILMRRSGDTTFADVTISLRGDTSFDKAHEISSNVEKNIKNKIPNATITIHFEPDWEDVPLDAKILDIAKSVNGVRGVHNVSTHKTKGKTFSDLHVMVDREINLSSAHKISEIIEQKIQDNISEIEHATIHLEPFVTVPENFDLEDKITEEKIKIILEKYPEIKKIGRIVSLNFENILKIDIDCSFDKELSIEKVHDLTSEIEHIIREEIKNAVITIHPEPN
;
A
#
# COMPACT_ATOMS: atom_id res chain seq x y z
N GLY A 1 -8.99 -20.91 3.26
CA GLY A 1 -10.17 -20.01 3.27
C GLY A 1 -11.33 -20.59 2.49
N LYS A 2 -11.50 -20.21 1.22
CA LYS A 2 -12.76 -20.44 0.48
C LYS A 2 -13.25 -21.90 0.35
N ILE A 3 -12.38 -22.90 0.36
CA ILE A 3 -12.79 -24.32 0.36
C ILE A 3 -13.60 -24.67 1.62
N GLU A 4 -13.23 -24.11 2.76
CA GLU A 4 -13.96 -24.30 4.03
C GLU A 4 -15.36 -23.67 3.95
N SER A 5 -15.46 -22.46 3.40
CA SER A 5 -16.75 -21.83 3.11
C SER A 5 -17.56 -22.68 2.11
N LEU A 6 -16.95 -23.20 1.04
CA LEU A 6 -17.67 -24.07 0.11
C LEU A 6 -18.19 -25.35 0.80
N GLY A 7 -17.39 -25.96 1.66
CA GLY A 7 -17.80 -27.11 2.48
C GLY A 7 -18.96 -26.78 3.43
N GLY A 8 -18.90 -25.62 4.09
CA GLY A 8 -19.97 -25.11 4.95
C GLY A 8 -21.28 -24.84 4.18
N LEU A 9 -21.18 -24.36 2.94
CA LEU A 9 -22.33 -24.13 2.08
C LEU A 9 -22.99 -25.45 1.65
N ILE A 10 -22.20 -26.41 1.16
CA ILE A 10 -22.69 -27.73 0.75
C ILE A 10 -23.30 -28.46 1.96
N GLY A 11 -22.60 -28.46 3.10
CA GLY A 11 -23.09 -29.04 4.35
C GLY A 11 -24.38 -28.39 4.83
N GLY A 12 -24.47 -27.07 4.78
CA GLY A 12 -25.69 -26.32 5.11
C GLY A 12 -26.87 -26.70 4.21
N ILE A 13 -26.66 -26.81 2.89
CA ILE A 13 -27.70 -27.24 1.94
C ILE A 13 -28.13 -28.68 2.23
N ALA A 14 -27.20 -29.60 2.50
CA ALA A 14 -27.52 -30.98 2.82
C ALA A 14 -28.36 -31.10 4.09
N ILE A 15 -27.99 -30.36 5.15
CA ILE A 15 -28.76 -30.30 6.41
C ILE A 15 -30.15 -29.72 6.16
N PHE A 16 -30.27 -28.68 5.33
CA PHE A 16 -31.56 -28.09 4.98
C PHE A 16 -32.47 -29.11 4.27
N LEU A 17 -31.94 -29.90 3.33
CA LEU A 17 -32.71 -30.96 2.65
C LEU A 17 -33.15 -32.06 3.63
N ILE A 18 -32.28 -32.46 4.56
CA ILE A 18 -32.63 -33.42 5.62
C ILE A 18 -33.72 -32.85 6.53
N ALA A 19 -33.63 -31.57 6.88
CA ALA A 19 -34.64 -30.89 7.69
C ALA A 19 -36.01 -30.86 6.99
N CYS A 20 -36.05 -30.52 5.69
CA CYS A 20 -37.26 -30.59 4.88
C CYS A 20 -37.83 -32.01 4.81
N PHE A 21 -36.97 -33.01 4.66
CA PHE A 21 -37.37 -34.43 4.69
C PHE A 21 -38.00 -34.81 6.03
N PHE A 22 -37.41 -34.43 7.16
CA PHE A 22 -37.98 -34.68 8.49
C PHE A 22 -39.32 -33.99 8.69
N ILE A 23 -39.48 -32.75 8.24
CA ILE A 23 -40.76 -32.04 8.31
C ILE A 23 -41.82 -32.76 7.47
N TYR A 24 -41.46 -33.18 6.25
CA TYR A 24 -42.35 -33.93 5.36
C TYR A 24 -42.78 -35.28 5.96
N GLU A 25 -41.84 -36.09 6.44
CA GLU A 25 -42.13 -37.36 7.11
C GLU A 25 -42.99 -37.16 8.37
N SER A 26 -42.72 -36.10 9.14
CA SER A 26 -43.52 -35.74 10.31
C SER A 26 -44.98 -35.47 9.90
N ILE A 27 -45.21 -34.65 8.88
CA ILE A 27 -46.56 -34.34 8.40
C ILE A 27 -47.28 -35.60 7.88
N ASN A 28 -46.60 -36.44 7.11
CA ASN A 28 -47.16 -37.71 6.61
C ASN A 28 -47.53 -38.67 7.74
N ARG A 29 -46.76 -38.65 8.84
CA ARG A 29 -47.02 -39.48 10.00
C ARG A 29 -48.31 -39.11 10.74
N ILE A 30 -48.81 -37.88 10.63
CA ILE A 30 -50.15 -37.51 11.13
C ILE A 30 -51.27 -38.25 10.37
N GLN A 31 -51.10 -38.44 9.06
CA GLN A 31 -52.12 -39.01 8.18
C GLN A 31 -52.08 -40.55 8.15
N SER A 32 -51.03 -41.14 8.72
CA SER A 32 -50.80 -42.58 8.73
C SER A 32 -51.44 -43.25 9.95
N PRO A 33 -51.92 -44.50 9.83
CA PRO A 33 -52.45 -45.25 10.97
C PRO A 33 -51.37 -45.42 12.07
N PRO A 34 -51.78 -45.62 13.34
CA PRO A 34 -50.83 -45.80 14.44
C PRO A 34 -49.81 -46.90 14.12
N PRO A 35 -48.53 -46.70 14.46
CA PRO A 35 -47.49 -47.66 14.14
C PRO A 35 -47.81 -49.01 14.80
N THR A 36 -47.77 -50.08 14.01
CA THR A 36 -48.00 -51.45 14.48
C THR A 36 -46.79 -52.01 15.25
N ILE A 37 -45.62 -51.37 15.10
CA ILE A 37 -44.38 -51.70 15.78
C ILE A 37 -44.03 -50.54 16.71
N LEU A 38 -44.12 -50.78 18.01
CA LEU A 38 -43.64 -49.83 19.02
C LEU A 38 -42.10 -49.76 18.96
N PRO A 39 -41.49 -48.61 19.30
CA PRO A 39 -40.04 -48.50 19.43
C PRO A 39 -39.51 -49.60 20.35
N GLY A 40 -38.74 -50.53 19.79
CA GLY A 40 -38.19 -51.64 20.55
C GLY A 40 -37.12 -51.18 21.54
N ILE A 41 -36.75 -52.04 22.49
CA ILE A 41 -35.69 -51.82 23.48
C ILE A 41 -34.38 -51.30 22.82
N PHE A 42 -34.08 -51.74 21.59
CA PHE A 42 -32.92 -51.28 20.83
C PHE A 42 -32.92 -49.77 20.51
N ALA A 43 -34.08 -49.16 20.25
CA ALA A 43 -34.16 -47.72 19.98
C ALA A 43 -33.83 -46.90 21.23
N ILE A 44 -34.30 -47.37 22.40
CA ILE A 44 -34.00 -46.74 23.70
C ILE A 44 -32.52 -46.90 24.04
N ILE A 45 -31.96 -48.11 23.87
CA ILE A 45 -30.53 -48.37 24.08
C ILE A 45 -29.67 -47.50 23.16
N GLY A 46 -30.03 -47.41 21.87
CA GLY A 46 -29.34 -46.57 20.90
C GLY A 46 -29.39 -45.09 21.30
N GLY A 47 -30.56 -44.58 21.70
CA GLY A 47 -30.70 -43.20 22.17
C GLY A 47 -29.87 -42.89 23.42
N LEU A 48 -29.91 -43.77 24.43
CA LEU A 48 -29.09 -43.62 25.65
C LEU A 48 -27.60 -43.67 25.35
N TYR A 49 -27.18 -44.53 24.41
CA TYR A 49 -25.80 -44.60 23.94
C TYR A 49 -25.38 -43.28 23.28
N THR A 50 -26.20 -42.72 22.37
CA THR A 50 -25.91 -41.43 21.73
C THR A 50 -25.81 -40.29 22.75
N ILE A 51 -26.73 -40.22 23.73
CA ILE A 51 -26.63 -39.25 24.83
C ILE A 51 -25.29 -39.40 25.56
N GLY A 52 -24.87 -40.63 25.87
CA GLY A 52 -23.60 -40.88 26.54
C GLY A 52 -22.39 -40.36 25.75
N ILE A 53 -22.38 -40.58 24.43
CA ILE A 53 -21.35 -40.07 23.52
C ILE A 53 -21.37 -38.54 23.45
N ASP A 54 -22.53 -37.92 23.32
CA ASP A 54 -22.67 -36.46 23.24
C ASP A 54 -22.22 -35.78 24.54
N ILE A 55 -22.62 -36.33 25.69
CA ILE A 55 -22.16 -35.85 27.01
C ILE A 55 -20.64 -35.99 27.13
N PHE A 56 -20.08 -37.12 26.71
CA PHE A 56 -18.63 -37.34 26.71
C PHE A 56 -17.90 -36.30 25.84
N ARG A 57 -18.41 -36.05 24.62
CA ARG A 57 -17.89 -35.02 23.71
C ARG A 57 -17.95 -33.62 24.34
N ILE A 58 -19.06 -33.26 24.97
CA ILE A 58 -19.24 -31.97 25.67
C ILE A 58 -18.25 -31.83 26.84
N ILE A 59 -18.04 -32.88 27.64
CA ILE A 59 -17.07 -32.86 28.76
C ILE A 59 -15.64 -32.66 28.24
N LEU A 60 -15.25 -33.41 27.20
CA LEU A 60 -13.94 -33.28 26.58
C LEU A 60 -13.72 -31.87 26.03
N LEU A 61 -14.68 -31.35 25.25
CA LEU A 61 -14.59 -30.02 24.66
C LEU A 61 -14.55 -28.93 25.73
N ARG A 62 -15.33 -29.05 26.80
CA ARG A 62 -15.29 -28.11 27.94
C ARG A 62 -13.93 -28.09 28.62
N SER A 63 -13.33 -29.26 28.85
CA SER A 63 -11.98 -29.39 29.43
C SER A 63 -10.93 -28.76 28.51
N SER A 64 -11.02 -28.99 27.21
CA SER A 64 -10.12 -28.39 26.21
C SER A 64 -10.27 -26.87 26.11
N ILE A 65 -11.50 -26.34 26.16
CA ILE A 65 -11.76 -24.89 26.18
C ILE A 65 -11.09 -24.23 27.40
N GLN A 66 -11.16 -24.86 28.57
CA GLN A 66 -10.55 -24.32 29.80
C GLN A 66 -9.02 -24.31 29.77
N LYS A 67 -8.39 -25.26 29.05
CA LYS A 67 -6.92 -25.39 28.97
C LYS A 67 -6.31 -24.55 27.85
N ILE A 68 -6.93 -24.56 26.67
CA ILE A 68 -6.35 -24.04 25.42
C ILE A 68 -7.03 -22.72 25.02
N GLY A 69 -8.30 -22.53 25.39
CA GLY A 69 -9.11 -21.43 24.85
C GLY A 69 -9.33 -21.56 23.33
N GLY A 70 -9.91 -20.54 22.71
CA GLY A 70 -10.11 -20.49 21.26
C GLY A 70 -11.58 -20.43 20.85
N THR A 71 -11.84 -19.67 19.79
CA THR A 71 -13.18 -19.46 19.21
C THR A 71 -13.70 -20.69 18.48
N THR A 72 -12.82 -21.46 17.84
CA THR A 72 -13.13 -22.73 17.16
C THR A 72 -13.60 -23.80 18.15
N LEU A 73 -12.85 -24.02 19.23
CA LEU A 73 -13.21 -24.94 20.32
C LEU A 73 -14.55 -24.59 20.98
N LYS A 74 -14.84 -23.29 21.17
CA LYS A 74 -16.15 -22.83 21.64
C LYS A 74 -17.27 -23.16 20.65
N ALA A 75 -17.04 -22.96 19.36
CA ALA A 75 -18.02 -23.30 18.33
C ALA A 75 -18.33 -24.81 18.35
N ASP A 76 -17.31 -25.67 18.37
CA ASP A 76 -17.48 -27.12 18.44
C ASP A 76 -18.25 -27.58 19.69
N PHE A 77 -18.01 -26.93 20.83
CA PHE A 77 -18.75 -27.19 22.06
C PHE A 77 -20.24 -26.85 21.93
N TYR A 78 -20.56 -25.68 21.37
CA TYR A 78 -21.95 -25.31 21.13
C TYR A 78 -22.62 -26.23 20.10
N HIS A 79 -21.89 -26.68 19.08
CA HIS A 79 -22.38 -27.70 18.15
C HIS A 79 -22.72 -29.01 18.87
N ALA A 80 -21.81 -29.55 19.67
CA ALA A 80 -22.06 -30.77 20.44
C ALA A 80 -23.25 -30.61 21.41
N PHE A 81 -23.44 -29.42 22.00
CA PHE A 81 -24.58 -29.13 22.85
C PHE A 81 -25.91 -29.11 22.08
N MET A 82 -25.93 -28.56 20.86
CA MET A 82 -27.10 -28.60 19.98
C MET A 82 -27.42 -30.03 19.54
N ASP A 83 -26.41 -30.86 19.24
CA ASP A 83 -26.57 -32.27 18.91
C ASP A 83 -27.24 -33.02 20.08
N LEU A 84 -26.74 -32.85 21.32
CA LEU A 84 -27.36 -33.43 22.52
C LEU A 84 -28.83 -33.01 22.67
N GLY A 85 -29.13 -31.72 22.43
CA GLY A 85 -30.49 -31.19 22.47
C GLY A 85 -31.41 -31.88 21.47
N SER A 86 -30.93 -32.11 20.24
CA SER A 86 -31.69 -32.83 19.21
C SER A 86 -31.97 -34.30 19.58
N THR A 87 -30.96 -34.99 20.14
CA THR A 87 -31.07 -36.36 20.63
C THR A 87 -32.09 -36.47 21.77
N LEU A 88 -32.10 -35.51 22.69
CA LEU A 88 -33.08 -35.44 23.79
C LEU A 88 -34.51 -35.26 23.27
N VAL A 89 -34.73 -34.35 22.32
CA VAL A 89 -36.06 -34.15 21.71
C VAL A 89 -36.56 -35.44 21.05
N ALA A 90 -35.70 -36.14 20.31
CA ALA A 90 -36.04 -37.42 19.69
C ALA A 90 -36.41 -38.51 20.71
N ILE A 91 -35.63 -38.64 21.80
CA ILE A 91 -35.89 -39.64 22.86
C ILE A 91 -37.18 -39.31 23.61
N ILE A 92 -37.45 -38.04 23.89
CA ILE A 92 -38.73 -37.62 24.48
C ILE A 92 -39.89 -38.05 23.56
N GLY A 93 -39.75 -37.87 22.24
CA GLY A 93 -40.73 -38.37 21.25
C GLY A 93 -40.97 -39.88 21.36
N ILE A 94 -39.90 -40.69 21.41
CA ILE A 94 -39.96 -42.15 21.56
C ILE A 94 -40.65 -42.57 22.86
N VAL A 95 -40.34 -41.89 23.96
CA VAL A 95 -40.92 -42.16 25.28
C VAL A 95 -42.41 -41.83 25.26
N LEU A 96 -42.81 -40.69 24.70
CA LEU A 96 -44.22 -40.28 24.59
C LEU A 96 -45.04 -41.30 23.77
N VAL A 97 -44.50 -41.79 22.66
CA VAL A 97 -45.15 -42.84 21.85
C VAL A 97 -45.29 -44.14 22.65
N SER A 98 -44.28 -44.50 23.45
CA SER A 98 -44.33 -45.70 24.30
C SER A 98 -45.45 -45.64 25.36
N TYR A 99 -45.82 -44.44 25.81
CA TYR A 99 -46.94 -44.21 26.74
C TYR A 99 -48.31 -44.03 26.04
N GLY A 100 -48.40 -44.27 24.73
CA GLY A 100 -49.65 -44.17 23.96
C GLY A 100 -49.96 -42.76 23.43
N LEU A 101 -49.07 -41.79 23.61
CA LEU A 101 -49.18 -40.46 22.98
C LEU A 101 -48.54 -40.50 21.59
N TYR A 102 -49.23 -41.13 20.63
CA TYR A 102 -48.72 -41.37 19.28
C TYR A 102 -48.33 -40.10 18.50
N HIS A 103 -48.90 -38.94 18.87
CA HIS A 103 -48.57 -37.64 18.27
C HIS A 103 -47.27 -37.03 18.81
N GLY A 104 -46.69 -37.57 19.90
CA GLY A 104 -45.50 -37.01 20.54
C GLY A 104 -44.26 -37.03 19.64
N ASP A 105 -44.06 -38.12 18.90
CA ASP A 105 -42.94 -38.28 17.96
C ASP A 105 -43.11 -37.40 16.70
N PHE A 106 -44.36 -37.15 16.28
CA PHE A 106 -44.64 -36.15 15.25
C PHE A 106 -44.20 -34.74 15.70
N VAL A 107 -44.64 -34.30 16.88
CA VAL A 107 -44.35 -32.96 17.39
C VAL A 107 -42.84 -32.78 17.60
N ALA A 108 -42.17 -33.80 18.16
CA ALA A 108 -40.73 -33.80 18.37
C ALA A 108 -39.96 -33.67 17.03
N ALA A 109 -40.30 -34.48 16.03
CA ALA A 109 -39.65 -34.44 14.72
C ALA A 109 -39.92 -33.14 13.95
N LEU A 110 -41.12 -32.55 14.10
CA LEU A 110 -41.45 -31.25 13.51
C LEU A 110 -40.63 -30.11 14.16
N ILE A 111 -40.53 -30.09 15.49
CA ILE A 111 -39.71 -29.11 16.22
C ILE A 111 -38.24 -29.23 15.80
N LEU A 112 -37.73 -30.46 15.75
CA LEU A 112 -36.35 -30.71 15.35
C LEU A 112 -36.08 -30.28 13.90
N GLY A 113 -36.95 -30.66 12.97
CA GLY A 113 -36.84 -30.27 11.56
C GLY A 113 -36.90 -28.75 11.39
N GLY A 114 -37.80 -28.06 12.10
CA GLY A 114 -37.86 -26.59 12.09
C GLY A 114 -36.59 -25.92 12.61
N LEU A 115 -36.03 -26.43 13.72
CA LEU A 115 -34.77 -25.93 14.27
C LEU A 115 -33.61 -26.12 13.27
N LEU A 116 -33.48 -27.30 12.68
CA LEU A 116 -32.45 -27.61 11.68
C LEU A 116 -32.58 -26.74 10.43
N ALA A 117 -33.82 -26.48 9.96
CA ALA A 117 -34.07 -25.61 8.82
C ALA A 117 -33.60 -24.17 9.10
N VAL A 118 -33.92 -23.59 10.27
CA VAL A 118 -33.49 -22.23 10.62
C VAL A 118 -31.96 -22.14 10.72
N LEU A 119 -31.33 -23.11 11.38
CA LEU A 119 -29.88 -23.13 11.55
C LEU A 119 -29.15 -23.30 10.21
N SER A 120 -29.63 -24.19 9.35
CA SER A 120 -29.05 -24.42 8.03
C SER A 120 -29.20 -23.21 7.10
N VAL A 121 -30.37 -22.56 7.06
CA VAL A 121 -30.56 -21.32 6.29
C VAL A 121 -29.60 -20.22 6.75
N LYS A 122 -29.44 -20.04 8.07
CA LYS A 122 -28.50 -19.07 8.64
C LYS A 122 -27.05 -19.38 8.25
N LEU A 123 -26.67 -20.65 8.28
CA LEU A 123 -25.33 -21.11 7.87
C LEU A 123 -25.11 -20.86 6.37
N VAL A 124 -26.05 -21.27 5.52
CA VAL A 124 -26.00 -21.08 4.07
C VAL A 124 -25.88 -19.60 3.73
N TYR A 125 -26.71 -18.74 4.33
CA TYR A 125 -26.66 -17.30 4.12
C TYR A 125 -25.29 -16.71 4.48
N LYS A 126 -24.79 -16.98 5.70
CA LYS A 126 -23.49 -16.49 6.15
C LYS A 126 -22.36 -16.94 5.22
N THR A 127 -22.39 -18.20 4.82
CA THR A 127 -21.33 -18.79 4.02
C THR A 127 -21.37 -18.32 2.57
N ALA A 128 -22.56 -18.04 2.04
CA ALA A 128 -22.73 -17.40 0.74
C ALA A 128 -22.15 -15.97 0.75
N LEU A 129 -22.40 -15.19 1.81
CA LEU A 129 -21.80 -13.86 1.97
C LEU A 129 -20.27 -13.93 1.97
N ASP A 130 -19.70 -14.87 2.73
CA ASP A 130 -18.25 -15.10 2.76
C ASP A 130 -17.71 -15.47 1.38
N LEU A 131 -18.46 -16.21 0.56
CA LEU A 131 -18.06 -16.57 -0.80
C LEU A 131 -18.07 -15.36 -1.75
N THR A 132 -19.05 -14.48 -1.60
CA THR A 132 -19.23 -13.24 -2.39
C THR A 132 -18.32 -12.07 -1.99
N ASP A 133 -17.35 -12.30 -1.10
CA ASP A 133 -16.41 -11.28 -0.61
C ASP A 133 -17.07 -10.10 0.14
N ILE A 134 -18.31 -10.27 0.63
CA ILE A 134 -18.97 -9.25 1.44
C ILE A 134 -18.21 -9.02 2.75
N ILE A 135 -18.01 -7.75 3.09
CA ILE A 135 -17.36 -7.32 4.32
C ILE A 135 -18.22 -6.28 5.05
N SER A 136 -18.07 -6.24 6.38
CA SER A 136 -18.82 -5.30 7.21
C SER A 136 -18.39 -3.86 6.93
N PRO A 137 -19.32 -2.92 6.67
CA PRO A 137 -19.01 -1.51 6.45
C PRO A 137 -18.23 -0.87 7.61
N ASP A 138 -18.52 -1.28 8.85
CA ASP A 138 -17.81 -0.79 10.04
C ASP A 138 -16.32 -1.12 10.02
N LEU A 139 -15.95 -2.29 9.47
CA LEU A 139 -14.54 -2.68 9.36
C LEU A 139 -13.82 -1.82 8.31
N VAL A 140 -14.47 -1.55 7.17
CA VAL A 140 -13.93 -0.64 6.14
C VAL A 140 -13.75 0.77 6.70
N LYS A 141 -14.75 1.26 7.45
CA LYS A 141 -14.67 2.55 8.15
C LYS A 141 -13.53 2.58 9.16
N ASN A 142 -13.36 1.51 9.95
CA ASN A 142 -12.24 1.43 10.88
C ASN A 142 -10.89 1.47 10.17
N VAL A 143 -10.71 0.77 9.05
CA VAL A 143 -9.48 0.83 8.24
C VAL A 143 -9.23 2.24 7.71
N ARG A 144 -10.27 2.89 7.19
CA ARG A 144 -10.22 4.29 6.74
C ARG A 144 -9.73 5.21 7.84
N ASP A 145 -10.38 5.17 9.00
CA ASP A 145 -10.08 6.05 10.13
C ASP A 145 -8.63 5.83 10.60
N ILE A 146 -8.13 4.59 10.58
CA ILE A 146 -6.73 4.27 10.90
C ILE A 146 -5.78 4.88 9.86
N ALA A 147 -6.06 4.68 8.57
CA ALA A 147 -5.23 5.16 7.48
C ALA A 147 -5.15 6.70 7.51
N THR A 148 -6.28 7.39 7.57
CA THR A 148 -6.35 8.86 7.62
C THR A 148 -5.78 9.45 8.92
N SER A 149 -5.78 8.70 10.02
CA SER A 149 -5.12 9.13 11.27
C SER A 149 -3.59 9.03 11.24
N THR A 150 -3.03 8.37 10.22
CA THR A 150 -1.58 8.23 10.09
C THR A 150 -0.98 9.52 9.53
N GLN A 151 0.04 10.05 10.22
CA GLN A 151 0.70 11.29 9.82
C GLN A 151 1.25 11.22 8.39
N GLY A 152 0.92 12.24 7.58
CA GLY A 152 1.34 12.35 6.18
C GLY A 152 0.30 11.86 5.17
N VAL A 153 -0.77 11.20 5.62
CA VAL A 153 -1.90 10.82 4.79
C VAL A 153 -2.90 11.98 4.68
N ILE A 154 -3.25 12.37 3.45
CA ILE A 154 -4.26 13.39 3.15
C ILE A 154 -5.66 12.74 3.08
N GLY A 155 -5.74 11.59 2.40
CA GLY A 155 -6.98 10.85 2.16
C GLY A 155 -6.73 9.34 2.06
N ALA A 156 -7.78 8.55 2.17
CA ALA A 156 -7.71 7.09 2.05
C ALA A 156 -8.92 6.54 1.29
N ASP A 157 -8.83 6.57 -0.03
CA ASP A 157 -9.85 6.11 -0.98
C ASP A 157 -9.24 5.67 -2.31
N PRO A 158 -9.74 4.60 -2.96
CA PRO A 158 -10.72 3.63 -2.43
C PRO A 158 -10.10 2.63 -1.43
N ILE A 159 -10.94 2.00 -0.61
CA ILE A 159 -10.57 0.89 0.27
C ILE A 159 -11.38 -0.34 -0.12
N LEU A 160 -10.67 -1.33 -0.66
CA LEU A 160 -11.26 -2.60 -1.09
C LEU A 160 -10.85 -3.68 -0.11
N MET A 161 -11.82 -4.37 0.47
CA MET A 161 -11.55 -5.40 1.45
C MET A 161 -12.42 -6.62 1.20
N ARG A 162 -11.86 -7.78 1.52
CA ARG A 162 -12.54 -9.06 1.45
C ARG A 162 -12.03 -10.02 2.51
N ARG A 163 -12.80 -11.08 2.76
CA ARG A 163 -12.43 -12.13 3.71
C ARG A 163 -12.31 -13.48 3.03
N SER A 164 -11.28 -14.24 3.41
CA SER A 164 -11.11 -15.63 2.96
C SER A 164 -10.72 -16.51 4.15
N GLY A 165 -11.72 -17.18 4.73
CA GLY A 165 -11.54 -17.93 5.97
C GLY A 165 -11.28 -17.01 7.15
N ASP A 166 -10.14 -17.16 7.80
CA ASP A 166 -9.70 -16.36 8.95
C ASP A 166 -8.85 -15.14 8.57
N THR A 167 -8.40 -15.05 7.31
CA THR A 167 -7.58 -13.94 6.82
C THR A 167 -8.45 -12.86 6.17
N THR A 168 -8.19 -11.60 6.51
CA THR A 168 -8.78 -10.42 5.85
C THR A 168 -7.77 -9.84 4.87
N PHE A 169 -8.18 -9.61 3.63
CA PHE A 169 -7.38 -8.94 2.62
C PHE A 169 -7.87 -7.50 2.46
N ALA A 170 -6.95 -6.54 2.42
CA ALA A 170 -7.27 -5.13 2.26
C ALA A 170 -6.32 -4.46 1.27
N ASP A 171 -6.86 -3.94 0.19
CA ASP A 171 -6.17 -3.04 -0.73
C ASP A 171 -6.61 -1.61 -0.39
N VAL A 172 -5.66 -0.79 0.02
CA VAL A 172 -5.90 0.56 0.53
C VAL A 172 -5.13 1.54 -0.35
N THR A 173 -5.84 2.44 -1.03
CA THR A 173 -5.21 3.58 -1.68
C THR A 173 -5.17 4.76 -0.71
N ILE A 174 -3.99 5.34 -0.50
CA ILE A 174 -3.78 6.55 0.29
C ILE A 174 -3.34 7.71 -0.58
N SER A 175 -3.83 8.90 -0.30
CA SER A 175 -3.38 10.14 -0.95
C SER A 175 -2.28 10.78 -0.12
N LEU A 176 -1.16 11.08 -0.74
CA LEU A 176 0.00 11.76 -0.12
C LEU A 176 0.26 13.07 -0.86
N ARG A 177 0.91 14.03 -0.21
CA ARG A 177 1.25 15.31 -0.85
C ARG A 177 2.18 15.07 -2.06
N GLY A 178 1.90 15.68 -3.21
CA GLY A 178 2.55 15.36 -4.49
C GLY A 178 4.07 15.60 -4.55
N ASP A 179 4.60 16.47 -3.69
CA ASP A 179 6.04 16.72 -3.54
C ASP A 179 6.72 15.79 -2.51
N THR A 180 6.01 14.79 -1.98
CA THR A 180 6.57 13.80 -1.05
C THR A 180 7.60 12.93 -1.78
N SER A 181 8.81 12.80 -1.22
CA SER A 181 9.83 11.91 -1.80
C SER A 181 9.38 10.45 -1.77
N PHE A 182 9.89 9.65 -2.71
CA PHE A 182 9.56 8.22 -2.80
C PHE A 182 9.85 7.47 -1.49
N ASP A 183 11.00 7.72 -0.86
CA ASP A 183 11.37 7.10 0.41
C ASP A 183 10.41 7.47 1.53
N LYS A 184 9.98 8.75 1.58
CA LYS A 184 9.03 9.20 2.59
C LYS A 184 7.64 8.62 2.35
N ALA A 185 7.21 8.50 1.10
CA ALA A 185 5.96 7.84 0.73
C ALA A 185 5.97 6.36 1.14
N HIS A 186 7.09 5.66 0.95
CA HIS A 186 7.26 4.28 1.41
C HIS A 186 7.20 4.17 2.94
N GLU A 187 7.84 5.09 3.67
CA GLU A 187 7.78 5.15 5.13
C GLU A 187 6.34 5.36 5.64
N ILE A 188 5.61 6.32 5.07
CA ILE A 188 4.21 6.60 5.42
C ILE A 188 3.34 5.37 5.14
N SER A 189 3.49 4.75 3.96
CA SER A 189 2.75 3.54 3.57
C SER A 189 3.02 2.38 4.54
N SER A 190 4.28 2.18 4.93
CA SER A 190 4.68 1.16 5.91
C SER A 190 4.05 1.41 7.29
N ASN A 191 3.97 2.68 7.71
CA ASN A 191 3.32 3.07 8.96
C ASN A 191 1.81 2.81 8.92
N VAL A 192 1.14 3.14 7.81
CA VAL A 192 -0.29 2.84 7.60
C VAL A 192 -0.53 1.32 7.69
N GLU A 193 0.26 0.52 6.98
CA GLU A 193 0.16 -0.94 6.99
C GLU A 193 0.30 -1.50 8.41
N LYS A 194 1.31 -1.05 9.15
CA LYS A 194 1.56 -1.45 10.54
C LYS A 194 0.40 -1.06 11.46
N ASN A 195 -0.13 0.15 11.33
CA ASN A 195 -1.23 0.64 12.15
C ASN A 195 -2.51 -0.19 11.93
N ILE A 196 -2.79 -0.58 10.68
CA ILE A 196 -3.92 -1.46 10.36
C ILE A 196 -3.69 -2.87 10.91
N LYS A 197 -2.51 -3.48 10.70
CA LYS A 197 -2.17 -4.83 11.22
C LYS A 197 -2.29 -4.93 12.75
N ASN A 198 -1.96 -3.86 13.48
CA ASN A 198 -2.06 -3.84 14.93
C ASN A 198 -3.50 -3.90 15.45
N LYS A 199 -4.47 -3.36 14.69
CA LYS A 199 -5.89 -3.36 15.11
C LYS A 199 -6.70 -4.50 14.49
N ILE A 200 -6.32 -4.97 13.31
CA ILE A 200 -6.99 -6.06 12.60
C ILE A 200 -6.04 -7.26 12.53
N PRO A 201 -6.13 -8.19 13.50
CA PRO A 201 -5.30 -9.39 13.48
C PRO A 201 -5.61 -10.23 12.25
N ASN A 202 -4.60 -10.95 11.73
CA ASN A 202 -4.69 -11.78 10.52
C ASN A 202 -5.14 -11.00 9.26
N ALA A 203 -4.69 -9.76 9.13
CA ALA A 203 -4.88 -8.96 7.92
C ALA A 203 -3.64 -9.01 7.01
N THR A 204 -3.87 -9.28 5.73
CA THR A 204 -2.91 -9.06 4.64
C THR A 204 -3.30 -7.77 3.94
N ILE A 205 -2.41 -6.79 3.96
CA ILE A 205 -2.70 -5.44 3.48
C ILE A 205 -1.72 -5.09 2.36
N THR A 206 -2.24 -4.44 1.31
CA THR A 206 -1.45 -3.81 0.25
C THR A 206 -1.80 -2.34 0.22
N ILE A 207 -0.78 -1.49 0.33
CA ILE A 207 -0.94 -0.04 0.27
C ILE A 207 -0.51 0.44 -1.11
N HIS A 208 -1.42 1.10 -1.82
CA HIS A 208 -1.10 1.92 -2.97
C HIS A 208 -1.12 3.38 -2.54
N PHE A 209 -0.24 4.22 -3.07
CA PHE A 209 -0.29 5.65 -2.78
C PHE A 209 -0.34 6.46 -4.07
N GLU A 210 -1.15 7.52 -4.05
CA GLU A 210 -1.33 8.46 -5.15
C GLU A 210 -0.96 9.87 -4.71
N PRO A 211 -0.33 10.67 -5.59
CA PRO A 211 0.01 12.04 -5.28
C PRO A 211 -1.23 12.94 -5.34
N ASP A 212 -1.34 13.83 -4.38
CA ASP A 212 -2.30 14.94 -4.34
C ASP A 212 -1.56 16.27 -4.55
N TRP A 213 -1.95 17.00 -5.59
CA TRP A 213 -1.31 18.24 -6.01
C TRP A 213 -2.09 19.50 -5.60
N GLU A 214 -3.17 19.40 -4.80
CA GLU A 214 -3.97 20.58 -4.44
C GLU A 214 -3.13 21.61 -3.67
N ASP A 215 -2.57 21.21 -2.52
CA ASP A 215 -1.81 22.06 -1.59
C ASP A 215 -0.28 22.04 -1.81
N VAL A 216 0.16 21.84 -3.05
CA VAL A 216 1.59 21.82 -3.42
C VAL A 216 2.03 23.20 -3.95
N PRO A 217 3.19 23.74 -3.53
CA PRO A 217 3.71 25.00 -4.08
C PRO A 217 3.89 24.94 -5.61
N LEU A 218 3.67 26.06 -6.30
CA LEU A 218 3.77 26.15 -7.76
C LEU A 218 5.14 25.69 -8.27
N ASP A 219 6.23 26.08 -7.59
CA ASP A 219 7.58 25.71 -7.99
C ASP A 219 7.78 24.19 -8.02
N ALA A 220 7.18 23.46 -7.06
CA ALA A 220 7.25 22.00 -7.01
C ALA A 220 6.38 21.35 -8.10
N LYS A 221 5.21 21.93 -8.41
CA LYS A 221 4.37 21.48 -9.56
C LYS A 221 5.12 21.66 -10.88
N ILE A 222 5.72 22.83 -11.10
CA ILE A 222 6.50 23.14 -12.30
C ILE A 222 7.68 22.19 -12.43
N LEU A 223 8.40 21.94 -11.33
CA LEU A 223 9.51 20.99 -11.28
C LEU A 223 9.08 19.59 -11.74
N ASP A 224 7.96 19.08 -11.25
CA ASP A 224 7.43 17.76 -11.61
C ASP A 224 7.02 17.68 -13.09
N ILE A 225 6.27 18.68 -13.56
CA ILE A 225 5.84 18.78 -14.96
C ILE A 225 7.05 18.79 -15.89
N ALA A 226 8.07 19.61 -15.60
CA ALA A 226 9.28 19.71 -16.40
C ALA A 226 10.05 18.38 -16.41
N LYS A 227 10.19 17.71 -15.27
CA LYS A 227 10.84 16.38 -15.19
C LYS A 227 10.10 15.29 -15.95
N SER A 228 8.78 15.41 -16.14
CA SER A 228 7.97 14.46 -16.91
C SER A 228 8.19 14.51 -18.43
N VAL A 229 8.91 15.54 -18.94
CA VAL A 229 9.15 15.71 -20.38
C VAL A 229 10.33 14.85 -20.83
N ASN A 230 10.11 14.08 -21.91
CA ASN A 230 11.15 13.25 -22.49
C ASN A 230 12.31 14.10 -23.03
N GLY A 231 13.55 13.71 -22.73
CA GLY A 231 14.77 14.44 -23.06
C GLY A 231 15.29 15.33 -21.94
N VAL A 232 14.50 15.56 -20.89
CA VAL A 232 14.94 16.26 -19.67
C VAL A 232 15.75 15.31 -18.80
N ARG A 233 16.96 15.71 -18.42
CA ARG A 233 17.87 14.97 -17.54
C ARG A 233 17.86 15.50 -16.11
N GLY A 234 17.55 16.77 -15.94
CA GLY A 234 17.51 17.45 -14.64
C GLY A 234 16.79 18.79 -14.74
N VAL A 235 16.29 19.27 -13.62
CA VAL A 235 15.65 20.59 -13.51
C VAL A 235 16.02 21.18 -12.16
N HIS A 236 16.46 22.44 -12.16
CA HIS A 236 16.79 23.19 -10.95
C HIS A 236 16.50 24.68 -11.12
N ASN A 237 16.70 25.46 -10.05
CA ASN A 237 16.45 26.90 -10.00
C ASN A 237 15.05 27.29 -10.48
N VAL A 238 14.04 26.48 -10.14
CA VAL A 238 12.64 26.81 -10.42
C VAL A 238 12.22 27.93 -9.48
N SER A 239 11.72 29.01 -10.04
CA SER A 239 11.19 30.13 -9.27
C SER A 239 9.96 30.72 -9.95
N THR A 240 9.02 31.21 -9.16
CA THR A 240 7.84 31.91 -9.64
C THR A 240 7.79 33.33 -9.11
N HIS A 241 7.37 34.27 -9.94
CA HIS A 241 7.23 35.67 -9.56
C HIS A 241 5.96 36.28 -10.16
N LYS A 242 5.37 37.25 -9.46
CA LYS A 242 4.10 37.88 -9.87
C LYS A 242 4.31 39.32 -10.27
N THR A 243 3.97 39.66 -11.51
CA THR A 243 4.12 41.00 -12.08
C THR A 243 2.78 41.46 -12.65
N LYS A 244 2.28 42.63 -12.20
CA LYS A 244 1.00 43.22 -12.67
C LYS A 244 -0.19 42.24 -12.60
N GLY A 245 -0.23 41.38 -11.59
CA GLY A 245 -1.30 40.40 -11.39
C GLY A 245 -1.12 39.08 -12.14
N LYS A 246 -0.10 38.95 -12.98
CA LYS A 246 0.22 37.77 -13.79
C LYS A 246 1.40 37.02 -13.19
N THR A 247 1.38 35.69 -13.22
CA THR A 247 2.46 34.86 -12.69
C THR A 247 3.37 34.39 -13.82
N PHE A 248 4.67 34.50 -13.59
CA PHE A 248 5.72 34.06 -14.51
C PHE A 248 6.60 33.05 -13.77
N SER A 249 7.19 32.11 -14.51
CA SER A 249 8.12 31.14 -13.94
C SER A 249 9.43 31.11 -14.71
N ASP A 250 10.53 30.95 -13.99
CA ASP A 250 11.88 30.79 -14.53
C ASP A 250 12.42 29.45 -14.05
N LEU A 251 13.01 28.65 -14.94
CA LEU A 251 13.61 27.35 -14.60
C LEU A 251 14.80 27.01 -15.49
N HIS A 252 15.74 26.24 -14.93
CA HIS A 252 16.87 25.68 -15.65
C HIS A 252 16.59 24.21 -15.93
N VAL A 253 16.74 23.80 -17.19
CA VAL A 253 16.45 22.46 -17.68
C VAL A 253 17.73 21.89 -18.29
N MET A 254 18.18 20.78 -17.73
CA MET A 254 19.36 20.08 -18.21
C MET A 254 18.95 19.05 -19.27
N VAL A 255 19.58 19.10 -20.44
CA VAL A 255 19.36 18.18 -21.56
C VAL A 255 20.67 17.50 -21.98
N ASP A 256 20.59 16.47 -22.82
CA ASP A 256 21.78 15.77 -23.29
C ASP A 256 22.77 16.73 -24.01
N ARG A 257 24.06 16.68 -23.67
CA ARG A 257 25.08 17.58 -24.24
C ARG A 257 25.27 17.40 -25.75
N GLU A 258 24.95 16.23 -26.30
CA GLU A 258 25.11 15.95 -27.73
C GLU A 258 23.86 16.31 -28.54
N ILE A 259 22.80 16.79 -27.87
CA ILE A 259 21.57 17.19 -28.54
C ILE A 259 21.81 18.43 -29.41
N ASN A 260 21.21 18.43 -30.60
CA ASN A 260 21.23 19.64 -31.43
C ASN A 260 20.28 20.71 -30.88
N LEU A 261 20.56 21.97 -31.22
CA LEU A 261 19.80 23.13 -30.73
C LEU A 261 18.32 23.08 -31.09
N SER A 262 17.95 22.58 -32.27
CA SER A 262 16.54 22.50 -32.69
C SER A 262 15.75 21.52 -31.81
N SER A 263 16.34 20.37 -31.49
CA SER A 263 15.73 19.39 -30.59
C SER A 263 15.67 19.92 -29.15
N ALA A 264 16.71 20.61 -28.68
CA ALA A 264 16.71 21.25 -27.36
C ALA A 264 15.59 22.32 -27.25
N HIS A 265 15.43 23.14 -28.30
CA HIS A 265 14.38 24.15 -28.36
C HIS A 265 12.97 23.54 -28.31
N LYS A 266 12.74 22.43 -29.02
CA LYS A 266 11.46 21.70 -28.93
C LYS A 266 11.16 21.18 -27.53
N ILE A 267 12.18 20.73 -26.79
CA ILE A 267 12.00 20.31 -25.39
C ILE A 267 11.51 21.51 -24.56
N SER A 268 12.13 22.67 -24.73
CA SER A 268 11.71 23.92 -24.07
C SER A 268 10.26 24.29 -24.40
N GLU A 269 9.87 24.29 -25.69
CA GLU A 269 8.49 24.59 -26.13
C GLU A 269 7.47 23.61 -25.51
N ILE A 270 7.80 22.32 -25.45
CA ILE A 270 6.93 21.31 -24.84
C ILE A 270 6.77 21.54 -23.33
N ILE A 271 7.85 21.91 -22.64
CA ILE A 271 7.81 22.21 -21.20
C ILE A 271 6.93 23.44 -20.95
N GLU A 272 7.15 24.52 -21.70
CA GLU A 272 6.35 25.75 -21.59
C GLU A 272 4.85 25.45 -21.78
N GLN A 273 4.51 24.75 -22.87
CA GLN A 273 3.13 24.40 -23.19
C GLN A 273 2.50 23.54 -22.07
N LYS A 274 3.21 22.52 -21.57
CA LYS A 274 2.69 21.68 -20.48
C LYS A 274 2.47 22.47 -19.20
N ILE A 275 3.36 23.40 -18.85
CA ILE A 275 3.19 24.23 -17.65
C ILE A 275 1.94 25.08 -17.78
N GLN A 276 1.73 25.75 -18.92
CA GLN A 276 0.55 26.58 -19.18
C GLN A 276 -0.75 25.75 -19.23
N ASP A 277 -0.71 24.54 -19.78
CA ASP A 277 -1.88 23.66 -19.89
C ASP A 277 -2.33 23.09 -18.52
N ASN A 278 -1.39 22.85 -17.61
CA ASN A 278 -1.67 22.21 -16.31
C ASN A 278 -1.76 23.20 -15.14
N ILE A 279 -1.18 24.39 -15.27
CA ILE A 279 -1.16 25.41 -14.22
C ILE A 279 -1.68 26.73 -14.79
N SER A 280 -2.99 26.91 -14.70
CA SER A 280 -3.71 28.07 -15.23
C SER A 280 -3.23 29.43 -14.69
N GLU A 281 -2.56 29.43 -13.54
CA GLU A 281 -2.03 30.62 -12.90
C GLU A 281 -0.76 31.16 -13.57
N ILE A 282 -0.04 30.34 -14.35
CA ILE A 282 1.21 30.71 -15.04
C ILE A 282 0.88 31.25 -16.44
N GLU A 283 1.24 32.50 -16.69
CA GLU A 283 1.05 33.12 -18.00
C GLU A 283 2.17 32.76 -18.99
N HIS A 284 3.41 32.72 -18.52
CA HIS A 284 4.56 32.38 -19.34
C HIS A 284 5.67 31.74 -18.49
N ALA A 285 6.35 30.75 -19.07
CA ALA A 285 7.49 30.08 -18.47
C ALA A 285 8.74 30.33 -19.31
N THR A 286 9.82 30.81 -18.69
CA THR A 286 11.12 31.01 -19.33
C THR A 286 12.06 29.84 -18.97
N ILE A 287 12.42 29.05 -19.98
CA ILE A 287 13.27 27.86 -19.84
C ILE A 287 14.69 28.18 -20.29
N HIS A 288 15.63 28.10 -19.36
CA HIS A 288 17.06 28.14 -19.64
C HIS A 288 17.57 26.71 -19.87
N LEU A 289 18.10 26.44 -21.06
CA LEU A 289 18.62 25.12 -21.43
C LEU A 289 20.11 25.02 -21.08
N GLU A 290 20.46 23.96 -20.36
CA GLU A 290 21.83 23.66 -19.95
C GLU A 290 22.22 22.24 -20.36
N PRO A 291 23.51 21.98 -20.64
CA PRO A 291 23.98 20.61 -20.85
C PRO A 291 24.01 19.85 -19.52
N PHE A 292 23.46 18.64 -19.48
CA PHE A 292 23.55 17.76 -18.33
C PHE A 292 24.97 17.22 -18.16
N VAL A 293 25.52 17.36 -16.97
CA VAL A 293 26.84 16.86 -16.60
C VAL A 293 26.69 15.93 -15.40
N THR A 294 26.98 14.64 -15.58
CA THR A 294 27.02 13.67 -14.48
C THR A 294 28.30 13.85 -13.67
N VAL A 295 28.19 14.06 -12.35
CA VAL A 295 29.32 13.96 -11.42
C VAL A 295 29.33 12.55 -10.82
N PRO A 296 30.36 11.71 -11.05
CA PRO A 296 30.41 10.36 -10.51
C PRO A 296 30.83 10.30 -9.03
N GLU A 297 30.37 9.26 -8.31
CA GLU A 297 30.63 9.01 -6.88
C GLU A 297 31.96 8.30 -6.58
N ASN A 298 32.70 7.81 -7.59
CA ASN A 298 33.98 7.12 -7.40
C ASN A 298 35.06 7.71 -8.31
N PHE A 299 36.20 8.02 -7.69
CA PHE A 299 37.26 8.86 -8.24
C PHE A 299 38.55 8.06 -8.45
N ASP A 300 39.14 8.14 -9.64
CA ASP A 300 40.56 7.84 -9.84
C ASP A 300 41.36 9.15 -9.73
N LEU A 301 42.40 9.14 -8.90
CA LEU A 301 43.17 10.32 -8.49
C LEU A 301 44.35 10.64 -9.43
N GLU A 302 44.50 11.94 -9.72
CA GLU A 302 45.71 12.69 -10.09
C GLU A 302 46.33 12.46 -11.49
N ASP A 303 46.04 13.37 -12.43
CA ASP A 303 46.87 13.61 -13.63
C ASP A 303 47.83 14.79 -13.42
N LYS A 304 49.09 14.47 -13.11
CA LYS A 304 50.17 15.44 -12.86
C LYS A 304 50.48 16.36 -14.05
N ILE A 305 50.23 15.92 -15.29
CA ILE A 305 50.51 16.74 -16.49
C ILE A 305 49.49 17.87 -16.59
N THR A 306 48.24 17.59 -16.26
CA THR A 306 47.15 18.56 -16.25
C THR A 306 47.36 19.61 -15.15
N GLU A 307 47.80 19.20 -13.96
CA GLU A 307 48.09 20.12 -12.85
C GLU A 307 49.19 21.13 -13.18
N GLU A 308 50.29 20.70 -13.81
CA GLU A 308 51.37 21.61 -14.21
C GLU A 308 50.91 22.67 -15.22
N LYS A 309 50.07 22.28 -16.19
CA LYS A 309 49.51 23.23 -17.17
C LYS A 309 48.62 24.28 -16.52
N ILE A 310 47.71 23.85 -15.63
CA ILE A 310 46.82 24.76 -14.91
C ILE A 310 47.64 25.72 -14.06
N LYS A 311 48.69 25.24 -13.39
CA LYS A 311 49.57 26.08 -12.58
C LYS A 311 50.23 27.18 -13.42
N ILE A 312 50.69 26.88 -14.64
CA ILE A 312 51.25 27.87 -15.58
C ILE A 312 50.21 28.92 -15.99
N ILE A 313 48.95 28.55 -16.14
CA ILE A 313 47.86 29.50 -16.45
C ILE A 313 47.63 30.42 -15.26
N LEU A 314 47.49 29.86 -14.05
CA LEU A 314 47.21 30.62 -12.82
C LEU A 314 48.37 31.57 -12.45
N GLU A 315 49.63 31.19 -12.68
CA GLU A 315 50.81 32.04 -12.42
C GLU A 315 50.85 33.32 -13.29
N LYS A 316 50.06 33.41 -14.37
CA LYS A 316 49.95 34.63 -15.18
C LYS A 316 49.12 35.73 -14.52
N TYR A 317 48.35 35.40 -13.47
CA TYR A 317 47.43 36.33 -12.82
C TYR A 317 48.01 36.86 -11.49
N PRO A 318 48.49 38.12 -11.43
CA PRO A 318 49.10 38.71 -10.22
C PRO A 318 48.12 38.92 -9.04
N GLU A 319 46.82 38.84 -9.31
CA GLU A 319 45.73 38.92 -8.34
C GLU A 319 45.64 37.64 -7.48
N ILE A 320 46.12 36.51 -7.99
CA ILE A 320 46.22 35.25 -7.24
C ILE A 320 47.49 35.31 -6.38
N LYS A 321 47.31 35.37 -5.06
CA LYS A 321 48.43 35.44 -4.09
C LYS A 321 48.98 34.08 -3.73
N LYS A 322 48.13 33.06 -3.77
CA LYS A 322 48.51 31.68 -3.46
C LYS A 322 47.67 30.72 -4.28
N ILE A 323 48.34 29.79 -4.95
CA ILE A 323 47.69 28.63 -5.57
C ILE A 323 47.65 27.55 -4.49
N GLY A 324 46.44 27.14 -4.13
CA GLY A 324 46.17 26.09 -3.17
C GLY A 324 46.26 24.72 -3.83
N ARG A 325 45.25 23.88 -3.59
CA ARG A 325 45.16 22.55 -4.17
C ARG A 325 44.64 22.64 -5.60
N ILE A 326 45.29 21.97 -6.54
CA ILE A 326 44.74 21.68 -7.86
C ILE A 326 44.51 20.19 -7.89
N VAL A 327 43.28 19.76 -8.21
CA VAL A 327 42.94 18.35 -8.33
C VAL A 327 42.36 18.13 -9.72
N SER A 328 43.05 17.34 -10.53
CA SER A 328 42.54 16.88 -11.82
C SER A 328 42.04 15.43 -11.70
N LEU A 329 40.86 15.17 -12.26
CA LEU A 329 40.16 13.90 -12.14
C LEU A 329 39.60 13.54 -13.52
N ASN A 330 40.12 12.49 -14.13
CA ASN A 330 39.67 12.05 -15.45
C ASN A 330 38.61 10.96 -15.32
N PHE A 331 37.46 11.13 -15.97
CA PHE A 331 36.39 10.15 -16.00
C PHE A 331 35.87 9.96 -17.42
N GLU A 332 36.02 8.74 -17.95
CA GLU A 332 35.79 8.39 -19.35
C GLU A 332 36.51 9.33 -20.33
N ASN A 333 35.86 10.44 -20.68
CA ASN A 333 36.28 11.45 -21.64
C ASN A 333 36.02 12.89 -21.14
N ILE A 334 35.75 13.06 -19.83
CA ILE A 334 35.53 14.33 -19.15
C ILE A 334 36.58 14.50 -18.05
N LEU A 335 37.27 15.65 -18.05
CA LEU A 335 38.28 15.99 -17.05
C LEU A 335 37.70 16.99 -16.04
N LYS A 336 37.43 16.56 -14.80
CA LYS A 336 37.06 17.48 -13.73
C LYS A 336 38.31 18.11 -13.12
N ILE A 337 38.29 19.42 -12.92
CA ILE A 337 39.39 20.19 -12.35
C ILE A 337 38.83 21.05 -11.22
N ASP A 338 39.27 20.78 -9.99
CA ASP A 338 38.96 21.63 -8.83
C ASP A 338 40.23 22.40 -8.42
N ILE A 339 40.10 23.72 -8.25
CA ILE A 339 41.21 24.65 -8.02
C ILE A 339 40.90 25.53 -6.80
N ASP A 340 41.75 25.46 -5.78
CA ASP A 340 41.72 26.42 -4.68
C ASP A 340 42.70 27.57 -4.98
N CYS A 341 42.21 28.81 -5.01
CA CYS A 341 43.01 30.00 -5.27
C CYS A 341 42.77 31.03 -4.19
N SER A 342 43.84 31.52 -3.55
CA SER A 342 43.73 32.63 -2.62
C SER A 342 43.96 33.96 -3.33
N PHE A 343 42.96 34.84 -3.27
CA PHE A 343 42.96 36.18 -3.85
C PHE A 343 43.26 37.24 -2.78
N ASP A 344 43.64 38.44 -3.20
CA ASP A 344 43.78 39.58 -2.29
C ASP A 344 42.46 39.89 -1.58
N LYS A 345 42.47 39.90 -0.24
CA LYS A 345 41.30 40.15 0.61
C LYS A 345 40.66 41.54 0.39
N GLU A 346 41.38 42.48 -0.19
CA GLU A 346 40.89 43.83 -0.50
C GLU A 346 40.12 43.87 -1.85
N LEU A 347 40.08 42.78 -2.62
CA LEU A 347 39.31 42.69 -3.87
C LEU A 347 37.80 42.57 -3.58
N SER A 348 37.00 43.25 -4.40
CA SER A 348 35.55 43.08 -4.40
C SER A 348 35.15 41.69 -4.92
N ILE A 349 34.08 41.11 -4.38
CA ILE A 349 33.51 39.84 -4.85
C ILE A 349 33.19 39.84 -6.35
N GLU A 350 32.70 40.95 -6.90
CA GLU A 350 32.45 41.10 -8.35
C GLU A 350 33.73 40.87 -9.16
N LYS A 351 34.82 41.55 -8.79
CA LYS A 351 36.12 41.39 -9.44
C LYS A 351 36.72 39.99 -9.25
N VAL A 352 36.51 39.35 -8.10
CA VAL A 352 36.90 37.95 -7.88
C VAL A 352 36.11 37.02 -8.80
N HIS A 353 34.80 37.21 -8.91
CA HIS A 353 33.94 36.44 -9.80
C HIS A 353 34.37 36.58 -11.27
N ASP A 354 34.59 37.81 -11.75
CA ASP A 354 35.05 38.08 -13.11
C ASP A 354 36.37 37.37 -13.41
N LEU A 355 37.35 37.46 -12.51
CA LEU A 355 38.64 36.78 -12.64
C LEU A 355 38.47 35.26 -12.67
N THR A 356 37.63 34.69 -11.78
CA THR A 356 37.40 33.24 -11.77
C THR A 356 36.72 32.77 -13.05
N SER A 357 35.73 33.50 -13.57
CA SER A 357 35.07 33.17 -14.85
C SER A 357 36.02 33.28 -16.05
N GLU A 358 36.90 34.28 -16.07
CA GLU A 358 37.91 34.44 -17.12
C GLU A 358 38.92 33.29 -17.11
N ILE A 359 39.45 32.95 -15.93
CA ILE A 359 40.39 31.83 -15.75
C ILE A 359 39.73 30.51 -16.15
N GLU A 360 38.49 30.30 -15.71
CA GLU A 360 37.72 29.11 -16.06
C GLU A 360 37.54 28.98 -17.58
N HIS A 361 37.22 30.08 -18.25
CA HIS A 361 37.06 30.11 -19.71
C HIS A 361 38.36 29.72 -20.42
N ILE A 362 39.50 30.29 -20.02
CA ILE A 362 40.81 29.98 -20.62
C ILE A 362 41.19 28.50 -20.41
N ILE A 363 40.95 27.96 -19.22
CA ILE A 363 41.21 26.55 -18.93
C ILE A 363 40.31 25.66 -19.79
N ARG A 364 39.03 26.03 -20.01
CA ARG A 364 38.12 25.30 -20.92
C ARG A 364 38.58 25.33 -22.39
N GLU A 365 39.23 26.41 -22.84
CA GLU A 365 39.74 26.51 -24.22
C GLU A 365 40.96 25.61 -24.45
N GLU A 366 41.87 25.53 -23.48
CA GLU A 366 43.07 24.68 -23.57
C GLU A 366 42.76 23.20 -23.30
N ILE A 367 41.81 22.91 -22.42
CA ILE A 367 41.44 21.57 -22.00
C ILE A 367 39.99 21.29 -22.42
N LYS A 368 39.86 20.64 -23.58
CA LYS A 368 38.55 20.22 -24.11
C LYS A 368 37.93 19.15 -23.21
N ASN A 369 36.61 19.20 -23.09
CA ASN A 369 35.81 18.31 -22.24
C ASN A 369 36.14 18.42 -20.74
N ALA A 370 36.47 19.61 -20.25
CA ALA A 370 36.72 19.84 -18.83
C ALA A 370 35.55 20.51 -18.09
N VAL A 371 35.32 20.11 -16.84
CA VAL A 371 34.44 20.80 -15.88
C VAL A 371 35.34 21.40 -14.82
N ILE A 372 35.36 22.73 -14.72
CA ILE A 372 36.29 23.44 -13.85
C ILE A 372 35.50 24.13 -12.74
N THR A 373 35.95 23.92 -11.50
CA THR A 373 35.47 24.64 -10.32
C THR A 373 36.64 25.39 -9.72
N ILE A 374 36.49 26.71 -9.52
CA ILE A 374 37.47 27.53 -8.83
C ILE A 374 36.89 27.97 -7.50
N HIS A 375 37.56 27.64 -6.42
CA HIS A 375 37.23 28.06 -5.06
C HIS A 375 38.10 29.26 -4.68
N PRO A 376 37.55 30.49 -4.73
CA PRO A 376 38.27 31.67 -4.28
C PRO A 376 38.29 31.73 -2.75
N GLU A 377 39.49 31.85 -2.17
CA GLU A 377 39.71 32.08 -0.74
C GLU A 377 40.38 33.45 -0.51
N PRO A 378 40.16 34.11 0.64
CA PRO A 378 40.93 35.29 0.99
C PRO A 378 42.35 34.89 1.44
N ASN A 379 43.38 35.57 0.91
CA ASN A 379 44.78 35.39 1.31
C ASN A 379 45.20 36.20 2.54
#